data_AF-A0A3L7TB16-F1
#
_entry.id   AF-A0A3L7TB16-F1
#
_cell.length_a   1.000
_cell.length_b   1.000
_cell.length_c   1.000
_cell.angle_alpha   90.00
_cell.angle_beta   90.00
_cell.angle_gamma   90.00
#
_symmetry.space_group_name_H-M   'P 1'
#
loop_
_entity.id
_entity.type
_entity.pdbx_description
1 polymer ?
#
loop_
_entity_poly.entity_id
_entity_poly.type
_entity_poly.pdbx_seq_one_letter_code
_entity_poly.pdbx_strand_id
1 'polypeptide(L)'
;MRGVDDATKAALRRMIAAQGYAIEARERAFELLFEVDRAALVQAIENSLPRMEDVMWRERMADLIAQYEMNDLIPTLIRAWANPVTGLDRIEEGKDMRPERRALVTLVGEDQLSATLLKTMRESNPGTQANLRARCWELLMKNGDSARLRALLADAESVRGDAMLTDLGRVCVELGVLPTTREEILWARELCKPTRAEFFEAAKNALAQMPTARRESLEIRALPIAVAIMKRRADVLTMSDADMLTEVTNRTAGRKKVSPDFTGFGEGFTETLYQQRSKLVWTDLAAMMLALDLLNERALLVHVFEQADRDREDRSTEFGGVVAIDSSGRGELLEFEPRSKASDVRYESPQLLFDALYTAPFHYHNHTQKYDNADYAGPHLGDFAFADSARCNGLVFTFLSTDLMGVDFYRHDRLVVDLGAVERPEG
;
A
#
# COMPACT_ATOMS: atom_id res chain seq x y z
N MET A 1 45.99 -9.06 24.37
CA MET A 1 45.28 -7.92 23.76
C MET A 1 44.98 -6.91 24.84
N ARG A 2 45.41 -5.65 24.68
CA ARG A 2 44.97 -4.56 25.55
C ARG A 2 43.47 -4.35 25.30
N GLY A 3 42.65 -4.45 26.34
CA GLY A 3 41.22 -4.19 26.23
C GLY A 3 41.00 -2.77 25.72
N VAL A 4 40.20 -2.64 24.68
CA VAL A 4 39.69 -1.35 24.20
C VAL A 4 38.71 -0.84 25.26
N ASP A 5 38.90 0.39 25.74
CA ASP A 5 38.03 0.98 26.76
C ASP A 5 36.62 1.27 26.23
N ASP A 6 35.65 1.46 27.14
CA ASP A 6 34.25 1.64 26.77
C ASP A 6 34.01 2.91 25.94
N ALA A 7 34.82 3.95 26.15
CA ALA A 7 34.76 5.19 25.38
C ALA A 7 35.16 4.95 23.91
N THR A 8 36.22 4.19 23.69
CA THR A 8 36.68 3.81 22.36
C THR A 8 35.67 2.89 21.69
N LYS A 9 35.10 1.90 22.40
CA LYS A 9 34.01 1.06 21.86
C LYS A 9 32.78 1.89 21.45
N ALA A 10 32.41 2.91 22.22
CA ALA A 10 31.34 3.83 21.86
C ALA A 10 31.67 4.66 20.60
N ALA A 11 32.91 5.13 20.47
CA ALA A 11 33.36 5.84 19.28
C ALA A 11 33.33 4.96 18.03
N LEU A 12 33.80 3.71 18.11
CA LEU A 12 33.76 2.76 16.99
C LEU A 12 32.32 2.47 16.55
N ARG A 13 31.39 2.26 17.48
CA ARG A 13 29.96 2.08 17.15
C ARG A 13 29.40 3.29 16.40
N ARG A 14 29.76 4.50 16.83
CA ARG A 14 29.35 5.74 16.18
C ARG A 14 29.92 5.84 14.76
N MET A 15 31.19 5.47 14.55
CA MET A 15 31.81 5.47 13.23
C MET A 15 31.06 4.58 12.24
N ILE A 16 30.65 3.38 12.69
CA ILE A 16 29.90 2.41 11.88
C ILE A 16 28.52 2.95 11.50
N ALA A 17 27.82 3.62 12.42
CA ALA A 17 26.43 4.03 12.24
C ALA A 17 26.22 5.44 11.65
N ALA A 18 27.14 6.38 11.92
CA ALA A 18 26.95 7.78 11.58
C ALA A 18 27.43 8.14 10.16
N GLN A 19 26.81 9.17 9.57
CA GLN A 19 27.27 9.77 8.32
C GLN A 19 28.60 10.54 8.48
N GLY A 20 29.31 10.77 7.37
CA GLY A 20 30.51 11.61 7.33
C GLY A 20 31.84 10.93 7.65
N TYR A 21 31.86 9.61 7.81
CA TYR A 21 33.09 8.83 7.93
C TYR A 21 33.43 8.14 6.59
N ALA A 22 34.72 8.11 6.24
CA ALA A 22 35.22 7.37 5.08
C ALA A 22 34.98 5.86 5.25
N ILE A 23 34.73 5.15 4.15
CA ILE A 23 34.40 3.71 4.15
C ILE A 23 35.50 2.91 4.84
N GLU A 24 36.77 3.18 4.55
CA GLU A 24 37.92 2.47 5.11
C GLU A 24 38.00 2.63 6.65
N ALA A 25 37.65 3.82 7.16
CA ALA A 25 37.61 4.06 8.59
C ALA A 25 36.47 3.29 9.27
N ARG A 26 35.33 3.15 8.57
CA ARG A 26 34.20 2.36 9.07
C ARG A 26 34.48 0.86 9.03
N GLU A 27 35.12 0.36 7.97
CA GLU A 27 35.59 -1.04 7.90
C GLU A 27 36.55 -1.35 9.03
N ARG A 28 37.53 -0.47 9.28
CA ARG A 28 38.46 -0.70 10.39
C ARG A 28 37.76 -0.69 11.75
N ALA A 29 36.75 0.17 11.92
CA ALA A 29 35.94 0.18 13.13
C ALA A 29 35.10 -1.08 13.29
N PHE A 30 34.55 -1.60 12.19
CA PHE A 30 33.85 -2.89 12.14
C PHE A 30 34.78 -4.02 12.58
N GLU A 31 35.95 -4.17 11.97
CA GLU A 31 36.93 -5.23 12.28
C GLU A 31 37.35 -5.20 13.75
N LEU A 32 37.70 -4.01 14.25
CA LEU A 32 38.11 -3.85 15.65
C LEU A 32 36.99 -4.22 16.61
N LEU A 33 35.75 -3.77 16.36
CA LEU A 33 34.62 -4.17 17.20
C LEU A 33 34.27 -5.65 17.06
N PHE A 34 34.42 -6.25 15.89
CA PHE A 34 34.21 -7.67 15.69
C PHE A 34 35.14 -8.49 16.59
N GLU A 35 36.41 -8.09 16.69
CA GLU A 35 37.42 -8.76 17.53
C GLU A 35 37.20 -8.53 19.04
N VAL A 36 36.84 -7.31 19.45
CA VAL A 36 36.87 -6.92 20.88
C VAL A 36 35.50 -6.88 21.55
N ASP A 37 34.40 -6.75 20.78
CA ASP A 37 33.03 -6.64 21.30
C ASP A 37 31.97 -6.93 20.22
N ARG A 38 31.88 -8.20 19.80
CA ARG A 38 30.93 -8.66 18.76
C ARG A 38 29.47 -8.29 19.09
N ALA A 39 29.09 -8.31 20.36
CA ALA A 39 27.72 -7.97 20.78
C ALA A 39 27.42 -6.47 20.52
N ALA A 40 28.36 -5.59 20.86
CA ALA A 40 28.23 -4.16 20.56
C ALA A 40 28.21 -3.87 19.06
N LEU A 41 28.97 -4.62 18.26
CA LEU A 41 28.93 -4.53 16.79
C LEU A 41 27.55 -4.91 16.25
N VAL A 42 27.04 -6.09 16.63
CA VAL A 42 25.72 -6.58 16.21
C VAL A 42 24.66 -5.54 16.55
N GLN A 43 24.61 -5.08 17.80
CA GLN A 43 23.66 -4.06 18.23
C GLN A 43 23.77 -2.76 17.40
N ALA A 44 24.98 -2.33 17.04
CA ALA A 44 25.17 -1.13 16.21
C ALA A 44 24.59 -1.34 14.79
N ILE A 45 24.82 -2.50 14.19
CA ILE A 45 24.31 -2.85 12.85
C ILE A 45 22.78 -2.98 12.87
N GLU A 46 22.21 -3.69 13.85
CA GLU A 46 20.76 -3.84 14.01
C GLU A 46 20.03 -2.50 14.03
N ASN A 47 20.63 -1.52 14.72
CA ASN A 47 20.05 -0.20 14.86
C ASN A 47 20.25 0.70 13.64
N SER A 48 21.33 0.52 12.87
CA SER A 48 21.72 1.44 11.81
C SER A 48 21.35 0.95 10.41
N LEU A 49 21.60 -0.32 10.08
CA LEU A 49 21.47 -0.83 8.70
C LEU A 49 20.09 -0.57 8.09
N PRO A 50 18.94 -0.84 8.76
CA PRO A 50 17.63 -0.62 8.16
C PRO A 50 17.32 0.86 7.83
N ARG A 51 18.05 1.80 8.45
CA ARG A 51 17.88 3.26 8.32
C ARG A 51 19.07 3.92 7.59
N MET A 52 19.99 3.13 7.05
CA MET A 52 21.22 3.62 6.44
C MET A 52 20.94 4.20 5.05
N GLU A 53 21.20 5.50 4.89
CA GLU A 53 21.02 6.24 3.63
C GLU A 53 22.25 6.21 2.73
N ASP A 54 23.44 6.05 3.30
CA ASP A 54 24.71 5.95 2.58
C ASP A 54 24.76 4.62 1.81
N VAL A 55 24.44 4.67 0.51
CA VAL A 55 24.30 3.50 -0.35
C VAL A 55 25.59 2.68 -0.44
N MET A 56 26.74 3.34 -0.62
CA MET A 56 28.02 2.64 -0.75
C MET A 56 28.39 1.93 0.56
N TRP A 57 28.16 2.59 1.70
CA TRP A 57 28.43 1.96 2.97
C TRP A 57 27.43 0.85 3.31
N ARG A 58 26.16 1.00 2.91
CA ARG A 58 25.13 -0.03 3.07
C ARG A 58 25.48 -1.29 2.30
N GLU A 59 25.94 -1.14 1.07
CA GLU A 59 26.44 -2.24 0.24
C GLU A 59 27.62 -2.93 0.91
N ARG A 60 28.65 -2.16 1.30
CA ARG A 60 29.84 -2.72 1.95
C ARG A 60 29.52 -3.39 3.29
N MET A 61 28.61 -2.83 4.07
CA MET A 61 28.14 -3.43 5.32
C MET A 61 27.48 -4.79 5.09
N ALA A 62 26.64 -4.91 4.06
CA ALA A 62 26.01 -6.18 3.72
C ALA A 62 27.06 -7.23 3.30
N ASP A 63 28.07 -6.83 2.53
CA ASP A 63 29.19 -7.69 2.14
C ASP A 63 30.00 -8.14 3.37
N LEU A 64 30.28 -7.25 4.32
CA LEU A 64 30.95 -7.60 5.57
C LEU A 64 30.14 -8.60 6.41
N ILE A 65 28.83 -8.41 6.53
CA ILE A 65 27.94 -9.34 7.24
C ILE A 65 28.04 -10.75 6.65
N ALA A 66 28.05 -10.86 5.32
CA ALA A 66 28.21 -12.12 4.62
C ALA A 66 29.63 -12.70 4.76
N GLN A 67 30.67 -11.88 4.57
CA GLN A 67 32.08 -12.28 4.65
C GLN A 67 32.45 -12.83 6.02
N TYR A 68 31.90 -12.26 7.09
CA TYR A 68 32.13 -12.69 8.47
C TYR A 68 31.08 -13.70 8.98
N GLU A 69 30.23 -14.24 8.10
CA GLU A 69 29.22 -15.26 8.38
C GLU A 69 28.32 -14.91 9.59
N MET A 70 27.90 -13.65 9.69
CA MET A 70 27.13 -13.12 10.83
C MET A 70 25.64 -13.52 10.75
N ASN A 71 25.35 -14.81 10.94
CA ASN A 71 24.01 -15.39 10.83
C ASN A 71 22.97 -14.79 11.80
N ASP A 72 23.40 -14.23 12.94
CA ASP A 72 22.53 -13.52 13.88
C ASP A 72 21.97 -12.20 13.33
N LEU A 73 22.54 -11.68 12.23
CA LEU A 73 22.04 -10.50 11.54
C LEU A 73 21.06 -10.80 10.40
N ILE A 74 20.67 -12.06 10.17
CA ILE A 74 19.64 -12.43 9.18
C ILE A 74 18.34 -11.62 9.37
N PRO A 75 17.76 -11.49 10.59
CA PRO A 75 16.58 -10.64 10.79
C PRO A 75 16.80 -9.18 10.42
N THR A 76 18.01 -8.67 10.58
CA THR A 76 18.37 -7.28 10.26
C THR A 76 18.50 -7.06 8.77
N LEU A 77 19.12 -8.00 8.05
CA LEU A 77 19.16 -8.00 6.59
C LEU A 77 17.74 -8.05 6.00
N ILE A 78 16.85 -8.88 6.56
CA ILE A 78 15.43 -8.96 6.15
C ILE A 78 14.73 -7.60 6.34
N ARG A 79 14.88 -6.95 7.51
CA ARG A 79 14.29 -5.61 7.76
C ARG A 79 14.83 -4.57 6.79
N ALA A 80 16.12 -4.60 6.53
CA ALA A 80 16.79 -3.67 5.64
C ALA A 80 16.36 -3.89 4.18
N TRP A 81 16.29 -5.14 3.73
CA TRP A 81 15.82 -5.50 2.38
C TRP A 81 14.37 -5.09 2.13
N ALA A 82 13.49 -5.31 3.11
CA ALA A 82 12.07 -4.99 2.97
C ALA A 82 11.78 -3.47 2.95
N ASN A 83 12.71 -2.64 3.43
CA ASN A 83 12.56 -1.19 3.38
C ASN A 83 12.96 -0.66 1.98
N PRO A 84 12.10 0.13 1.33
CA PRO A 84 12.46 0.86 0.12
C PRO A 84 13.63 1.82 0.40
N VAL A 85 14.56 1.91 -0.54
CA VAL A 85 15.69 2.86 -0.50
C VAL A 85 15.79 3.56 -1.85
N THR A 86 15.59 4.88 -1.83
CA THR A 86 15.71 5.74 -3.02
C THR A 86 17.08 5.55 -3.67
N GLY A 87 17.11 5.31 -4.98
CA GLY A 87 18.35 5.07 -5.74
C GLY A 87 18.82 3.62 -5.79
N LEU A 88 18.29 2.73 -4.93
CA LEU A 88 18.55 1.28 -4.97
C LEU A 88 17.34 0.45 -5.43
N ASP A 89 16.15 1.05 -5.47
CA ASP A 89 14.92 0.38 -5.92
C ASP A 89 14.66 0.50 -7.43
N ARG A 90 15.55 1.19 -8.18
CA ARG A 90 15.51 1.19 -9.65
C ARG A 90 16.09 -0.13 -10.16
N ILE A 91 15.24 -1.14 -10.15
CA ILE A 91 15.46 -2.43 -10.81
C ILE A 91 15.56 -2.12 -12.31
N GLU A 92 16.78 -1.97 -12.84
CA GLU A 92 16.98 -2.28 -14.25
C GLU A 92 16.73 -3.79 -14.40
N GLU A 93 15.81 -4.17 -15.27
CA GLU A 93 15.45 -5.56 -15.52
C GLU A 93 16.70 -6.45 -15.63
N GLY A 94 16.87 -7.34 -14.64
CA GLY A 94 17.90 -8.37 -14.64
C GLY A 94 19.31 -7.95 -14.18
N LYS A 95 19.53 -6.71 -13.70
CA LYS A 95 20.83 -6.33 -13.14
C LYS A 95 20.69 -5.58 -11.81
N ASP A 96 21.36 -6.16 -10.84
CA ASP A 96 21.61 -5.69 -9.48
C ASP A 96 20.55 -6.04 -8.42
N MET A 97 20.86 -7.09 -7.66
CA MET A 97 20.10 -7.50 -6.49
C MET A 97 20.46 -6.57 -5.34
N ARG A 98 19.44 -6.07 -4.61
CA ARG A 98 19.60 -5.36 -3.33
C ARG A 98 20.71 -5.99 -2.47
N PRO A 99 21.67 -5.21 -1.93
CA PRO A 99 22.85 -5.76 -1.25
C PRO A 99 22.49 -6.68 -0.08
N GLU A 100 21.38 -6.41 0.60
CA GLU A 100 20.91 -7.23 1.71
C GLU A 100 20.39 -8.60 1.26
N ARG A 101 19.74 -8.66 0.09
CA ARG A 101 19.35 -9.93 -0.54
C ARG A 101 20.59 -10.73 -0.92
N ARG A 102 21.60 -10.09 -1.52
CA ARG A 102 22.86 -10.76 -1.88
C ARG A 102 23.53 -11.35 -0.65
N ALA A 103 23.66 -10.58 0.42
CA ALA A 103 24.22 -11.05 1.68
C ALA A 103 23.41 -12.21 2.27
N LEU A 104 22.08 -12.14 2.27
CA LEU A 104 21.23 -13.26 2.69
C LEU A 104 21.49 -14.51 1.87
N VAL A 105 21.55 -14.41 0.54
CA VAL A 105 21.81 -15.53 -0.37
C VAL A 105 23.20 -16.11 -0.12
N THR A 106 24.21 -15.29 0.14
CA THR A 106 25.55 -15.79 0.52
C THR A 106 25.51 -16.56 1.84
N LEU A 107 24.74 -16.10 2.84
CA LEU A 107 24.64 -16.74 4.15
C LEU A 107 23.86 -18.06 4.13
N VAL A 108 22.74 -18.12 3.40
CA VAL A 108 21.80 -19.26 3.50
C VAL A 108 21.70 -20.10 2.22
N GLY A 109 22.12 -19.57 1.07
CA GLY A 109 21.87 -20.16 -0.24
C GLY A 109 20.58 -19.64 -0.88
N GLU A 110 20.59 -19.48 -2.21
CA GLU A 110 19.44 -18.99 -2.99
C GLU A 110 18.22 -19.90 -2.84
N ASP A 111 18.42 -21.22 -2.82
CA ASP A 111 17.38 -22.24 -2.66
C ASP A 111 16.75 -22.24 -1.26
N GLN A 112 17.47 -21.73 -0.25
CA GLN A 112 17.01 -21.65 1.13
C GLN A 112 16.45 -20.28 1.50
N LEU A 113 16.49 -19.28 0.62
CA LEU A 113 16.05 -17.92 0.93
C LEU A 113 14.58 -17.89 1.40
N SER A 114 13.68 -18.48 0.63
CA SER A 114 12.25 -18.53 0.99
C SER A 114 11.99 -19.39 2.24
N ALA A 115 12.75 -20.47 2.45
CA ALA A 115 12.66 -21.26 3.68
C ALA A 115 13.11 -20.45 4.91
N THR A 116 14.16 -19.64 4.75
CA THR A 116 14.70 -18.77 5.79
C THR A 116 13.71 -17.66 6.16
N LEU A 117 13.08 -17.02 5.17
CA LEU A 117 12.02 -16.02 5.40
C LEU A 117 10.84 -16.63 6.16
N LEU A 118 10.38 -17.81 5.73
CA LEU A 118 9.26 -18.52 6.37
C LEU A 118 9.60 -18.92 7.81
N LYS A 119 10.80 -19.47 8.04
CA LYS A 119 11.30 -19.84 9.37
C LYS A 119 11.38 -18.60 10.27
N THR A 120 12.02 -17.54 9.80
CA THR A 120 12.17 -16.28 10.53
C THR A 120 10.81 -15.70 10.92
N MET A 121 9.85 -15.70 10.00
CA MET A 121 8.48 -15.25 10.28
C MET A 121 7.82 -16.06 11.39
N ARG A 122 7.95 -17.39 11.38
CA ARG A 122 7.31 -18.28 12.37
C ARG A 122 7.96 -18.19 13.75
N GLU A 123 9.28 -18.13 13.80
CA GLU A 123 10.05 -18.08 15.04
C GLU A 123 10.02 -16.68 15.70
N SER A 124 9.74 -15.63 14.92
CA SER A 124 9.59 -14.27 15.42
C SER A 124 8.39 -14.12 16.36
N ASN A 125 8.59 -13.41 17.47
CA ASN A 125 7.56 -13.18 18.46
C ASN A 125 6.38 -12.37 17.88
N PRO A 126 5.13 -12.87 17.93
CA PRO A 126 3.98 -12.16 17.38
C PRO A 126 3.67 -10.79 18.00
N GLY A 127 4.06 -10.56 19.27
CA GLY A 127 3.82 -9.31 19.99
C GLY A 127 4.89 -8.25 19.74
N THR A 128 6.16 -8.61 19.92
CA THR A 128 7.28 -7.64 19.82
C THR A 128 7.91 -7.55 18.43
N GLN A 129 7.70 -8.56 17.57
CA GLN A 129 8.32 -8.66 16.25
C GLN A 129 7.28 -8.78 15.12
N ALA A 130 6.04 -8.34 15.34
CA ALA A 130 4.97 -8.33 14.33
C ALA A 130 5.40 -7.69 13.00
N ASN A 131 6.17 -6.60 13.06
CA ASN A 131 6.68 -5.93 11.87
C ASN A 131 7.63 -6.83 11.06
N LEU A 132 8.59 -7.50 11.71
CA LEU A 132 9.51 -8.43 11.04
C LEU A 132 8.74 -9.57 10.36
N ARG A 133 7.69 -10.08 11.01
CA ARG A 133 6.83 -11.13 10.43
C ARG A 133 6.15 -10.64 9.16
N ALA A 134 5.54 -9.45 9.18
CA ALA A 134 4.94 -8.84 7.99
C ALA A 134 5.98 -8.59 6.87
N ARG A 135 7.19 -8.15 7.21
CA ARG A 135 8.27 -7.97 6.22
C ARG A 135 8.71 -9.28 5.56
N CYS A 136 8.81 -10.37 6.33
CA CYS A 136 9.11 -11.68 5.77
C CYS A 136 8.02 -12.10 4.76
N TRP A 137 6.76 -11.87 5.10
CA TRP A 137 5.62 -12.14 4.21
C TRP A 137 5.70 -11.33 2.90
N GLU A 138 5.91 -10.01 3.00
CA GLU A 138 6.06 -9.12 1.84
C GLU A 138 7.19 -9.57 0.90
N LEU A 139 8.33 -9.98 1.47
CA LEU A 139 9.47 -10.46 0.69
C LEU A 139 9.19 -11.81 0.01
N LEU A 140 8.48 -12.72 0.67
CA LEU A 140 8.02 -13.98 0.05
C LEU A 140 7.09 -13.68 -1.14
N MET A 141 6.16 -12.74 -0.98
CA MET A 141 5.29 -12.30 -2.08
C MET A 141 6.09 -11.71 -3.24
N LYS A 142 7.06 -10.83 -2.96
CA LYS A 142 7.95 -10.25 -3.98
C LYS A 142 8.84 -11.29 -4.69
N ASN A 143 9.20 -12.37 -4.01
CA ASN A 143 9.97 -13.48 -4.59
C ASN A 143 9.12 -14.44 -5.43
N GLY A 144 7.80 -14.24 -5.54
CA GLY A 144 6.92 -15.12 -6.28
C GLY A 144 6.50 -16.39 -5.52
N ASP A 145 6.65 -16.43 -4.19
CA ASP A 145 6.25 -17.57 -3.37
C ASP A 145 4.71 -17.70 -3.17
N SER A 146 3.89 -16.99 -3.94
CA SER A 146 2.43 -16.96 -3.79
C SER A 146 1.79 -18.35 -3.75
N ALA A 147 2.20 -19.27 -4.63
CA ALA A 147 1.69 -20.65 -4.64
C ALA A 147 2.06 -21.41 -3.35
N ARG A 148 3.30 -21.24 -2.88
CA ARG A 148 3.79 -21.83 -1.63
C ARG A 148 3.04 -21.28 -0.42
N LEU A 149 2.79 -19.98 -0.39
CA LEU A 149 2.02 -19.32 0.68
C LEU A 149 0.56 -19.78 0.68
N ARG A 150 -0.08 -19.90 -0.48
CA ARG A 150 -1.45 -20.47 -0.58
C ARG A 150 -1.50 -21.90 -0.04
N ALA A 151 -0.53 -22.75 -0.40
CA ALA A 151 -0.45 -24.11 0.12
C ALA A 151 -0.26 -24.15 1.65
N LEU A 152 0.59 -23.27 2.18
CA LEU A 152 0.79 -23.12 3.63
C LEU A 152 -0.50 -22.72 4.35
N LEU A 153 -1.23 -21.75 3.79
CA LEU A 153 -2.45 -21.20 4.36
C LEU A 153 -3.65 -22.16 4.27
N ALA A 154 -3.65 -23.06 3.29
CA ALA A 154 -4.69 -24.07 3.13
C ALA A 154 -4.57 -25.24 4.14
N ASP A 155 -3.38 -25.45 4.72
CA ASP A 155 -3.16 -26.49 5.72
C ASP A 155 -3.43 -25.98 7.15
N ALA A 156 -4.51 -26.50 7.76
CA ALA A 156 -4.93 -26.13 9.10
C ALA A 156 -3.87 -26.44 10.18
N GLU A 157 -3.05 -27.49 10.00
CA GLU A 157 -1.96 -27.79 10.93
C GLU A 157 -0.83 -26.77 10.81
N SER A 158 -0.51 -26.36 9.59
CA SER A 158 0.51 -25.34 9.34
C SER A 158 0.18 -24.00 10.00
N VAL A 159 -1.09 -23.58 10.04
CA VAL A 159 -1.49 -22.28 10.63
C VAL A 159 -1.82 -22.35 12.13
N ARG A 160 -1.89 -23.55 12.71
CA ARG A 160 -2.30 -23.78 14.09
C ARG A 160 -1.42 -23.01 15.09
N GLY A 161 -2.06 -22.33 16.04
CA GLY A 161 -1.38 -21.58 17.11
C GLY A 161 -0.84 -20.21 16.67
N ASP A 162 -1.04 -19.81 15.42
CA ASP A 162 -0.60 -18.54 14.87
C ASP A 162 -1.79 -17.72 14.37
N ALA A 163 -2.18 -16.71 15.16
CA ALA A 163 -3.37 -15.91 14.87
C ALA A 163 -3.29 -15.19 13.51
N MET A 164 -2.11 -14.66 13.16
CA MET A 164 -1.91 -13.98 11.87
C MET A 164 -2.12 -14.98 10.72
N LEU A 165 -1.48 -16.15 10.77
CA LEU A 165 -1.62 -17.15 9.71
C LEU A 165 -3.04 -17.76 9.67
N THR A 166 -3.72 -17.87 10.81
CA THR A 166 -5.11 -18.32 10.86
C THR A 166 -6.05 -17.35 10.14
N ASP A 167 -5.93 -16.04 10.43
CA ASP A 167 -6.73 -15.00 9.78
C ASP A 167 -6.44 -14.93 8.27
N LEU A 168 -5.16 -14.94 7.88
CA LEU A 168 -4.75 -14.96 6.49
C LEU A 168 -5.23 -16.23 5.77
N GLY A 169 -5.18 -17.38 6.44
CA GLY A 169 -5.67 -18.65 5.93
C GLY A 169 -7.16 -18.59 5.63
N ARG A 170 -7.94 -18.02 6.55
CA ARG A 170 -9.37 -17.80 6.36
C ARG A 170 -9.67 -16.91 5.16
N VAL A 171 -9.02 -15.75 5.04
CA VAL A 171 -9.19 -14.84 3.89
C VAL A 171 -8.78 -15.52 2.58
N CYS A 172 -7.63 -16.21 2.55
CA CYS A 172 -7.15 -16.88 1.36
C CYS A 172 -8.04 -18.03 0.91
N VAL A 173 -8.51 -18.88 1.84
CA VAL A 173 -9.32 -20.05 1.51
C VAL A 173 -10.77 -19.67 1.18
N GLU A 174 -11.37 -18.79 1.97
CA GLU A 174 -12.80 -18.46 1.81
C GLU A 174 -13.04 -17.35 0.77
N LEU A 175 -12.11 -16.41 0.62
CA LEU A 175 -12.26 -15.27 -0.31
C LEU A 175 -11.32 -15.36 -1.52
N GLY A 176 -10.33 -16.25 -1.52
CA GLY A 176 -9.39 -16.39 -2.66
C GLY A 176 -8.30 -15.30 -2.72
N VAL A 177 -8.36 -14.31 -1.84
CA VAL A 177 -7.43 -13.16 -1.81
C VAL A 177 -6.20 -13.48 -0.97
N LEU A 178 -5.02 -13.14 -1.49
CA LEU A 178 -3.76 -13.27 -0.78
C LEU A 178 -3.15 -11.88 -0.52
N PRO A 179 -3.10 -11.39 0.73
CA PRO A 179 -2.48 -10.12 1.06
C PRO A 179 -1.01 -10.05 0.64
N THR A 180 -0.57 -8.91 0.16
CA THR A 180 0.77 -8.67 -0.40
C THR A 180 1.59 -7.72 0.46
N THR A 181 0.95 -6.76 1.12
CA THR A 181 1.60 -5.75 1.98
C THR A 181 1.23 -5.91 3.45
N ARG A 182 2.00 -5.27 4.33
CA ARG A 182 1.68 -5.15 5.75
C ARG A 182 0.28 -4.60 5.99
N GLU A 183 -0.13 -3.58 5.25
CA GLU A 183 -1.45 -2.97 5.42
C GLU A 183 -2.56 -3.94 5.02
N GLU A 184 -2.37 -4.70 3.93
CA GLU A 184 -3.33 -5.73 3.54
C GLU A 184 -3.40 -6.89 4.54
N ILE A 185 -2.29 -7.21 5.23
CA ILE A 185 -2.32 -8.16 6.36
C ILE A 185 -3.18 -7.61 7.49
N LEU A 186 -3.05 -6.33 7.84
CA LEU A 186 -3.89 -5.70 8.87
C LEU A 186 -5.36 -5.72 8.46
N TRP A 187 -5.65 -5.32 7.22
CA TRP A 187 -6.98 -5.37 6.63
C TRP A 187 -7.58 -6.78 6.72
N ALA A 188 -6.86 -7.81 6.27
CA ALA A 188 -7.32 -9.20 6.34
C ALA A 188 -7.69 -9.62 7.77
N ARG A 189 -6.87 -9.23 8.76
CA ARG A 189 -7.13 -9.53 10.18
C ARG A 189 -8.33 -8.79 10.73
N GLU A 190 -8.53 -7.53 10.34
CA GLU A 190 -9.72 -6.76 10.72
C GLU A 190 -11.00 -7.38 10.17
N LEU A 191 -10.98 -7.89 8.94
CA LEU A 191 -12.11 -8.61 8.34
C LEU A 191 -12.46 -9.90 9.07
N CYS A 192 -11.46 -10.57 9.67
CA CYS A 192 -11.70 -11.79 10.45
C CYS A 192 -12.32 -11.54 11.84
N LYS A 193 -12.35 -10.29 12.32
CA LYS A 193 -12.97 -9.98 13.61
C LYS A 193 -14.48 -10.24 13.62
N PRO A 194 -15.06 -10.65 14.77
CA PRO A 194 -16.50 -10.88 14.89
C PRO A 194 -17.36 -9.67 14.49
N THR A 195 -16.88 -8.45 14.74
CA THR A 195 -17.55 -7.19 14.39
C THR A 195 -17.70 -6.98 12.88
N ARG A 196 -16.97 -7.74 12.05
CA ARG A 196 -17.01 -7.67 10.57
C ARG A 196 -17.56 -8.95 9.93
N ALA A 197 -18.12 -9.87 10.71
CA ALA A 197 -18.60 -11.16 10.21
C ALA A 197 -19.66 -11.01 9.09
N GLU A 198 -20.58 -10.05 9.21
CA GLU A 198 -21.59 -9.79 8.18
C GLU A 198 -20.95 -9.37 6.84
N PHE A 199 -19.99 -8.44 6.89
CA PHE A 199 -19.26 -8.02 5.70
C PHE A 199 -18.45 -9.17 5.10
N PHE A 200 -17.79 -9.98 5.94
CA PHE A 200 -17.01 -11.13 5.48
C PHE A 200 -17.89 -12.13 4.71
N GLU A 201 -19.07 -12.46 5.22
CA GLU A 201 -20.03 -13.34 4.52
C GLU A 201 -20.57 -12.68 3.25
N ALA A 202 -20.86 -11.38 3.26
CA ALA A 202 -21.26 -10.64 2.06
C ALA A 202 -20.16 -10.69 0.98
N ALA A 203 -18.90 -10.52 1.36
CA ALA A 203 -17.76 -10.61 0.45
C ALA A 203 -17.64 -12.02 -0.13
N LYS A 204 -17.73 -13.06 0.72
CA LYS A 204 -17.72 -14.45 0.27
C LYS A 204 -18.83 -14.74 -0.75
N ASN A 205 -20.05 -14.28 -0.48
CA ASN A 205 -21.19 -14.44 -1.38
C ASN A 205 -21.00 -13.68 -2.70
N ALA A 206 -20.44 -12.46 -2.66
CA ALA A 206 -20.12 -11.66 -3.84
C ALA A 206 -19.08 -12.35 -4.72
N LEU A 207 -17.98 -12.78 -4.13
CA LEU A 207 -16.91 -13.45 -4.87
C LEU A 207 -17.35 -14.79 -5.43
N ALA A 208 -18.22 -15.54 -4.74
CA ALA A 208 -18.73 -16.81 -5.23
C ALA A 208 -19.47 -16.72 -6.59
N GLN A 209 -19.94 -15.52 -6.98
CA GLN A 209 -20.54 -15.30 -8.31
C GLN A 209 -19.50 -15.12 -9.42
N MET A 210 -18.25 -14.84 -9.07
CA MET A 210 -17.21 -14.55 -10.04
C MET A 210 -16.59 -15.83 -10.62
N PRO A 211 -16.15 -15.81 -11.89
CA PRO A 211 -15.33 -16.88 -12.44
C PRO A 211 -14.07 -17.14 -11.59
N THR A 212 -13.67 -18.41 -11.43
CA THR A 212 -12.50 -18.78 -10.60
C THR A 212 -11.22 -18.05 -11.01
N ALA A 213 -10.96 -17.94 -12.32
CA ALA A 213 -9.78 -17.24 -12.83
C ALA A 213 -9.73 -15.76 -12.41
N ARG A 214 -10.89 -15.10 -12.24
CA ARG A 214 -10.97 -13.72 -11.74
C ARG A 214 -10.67 -13.67 -10.25
N ARG A 215 -11.24 -14.58 -9.46
CA ARG A 215 -11.03 -14.62 -8.00
C ARG A 215 -9.56 -14.77 -7.63
N GLU A 216 -8.81 -15.57 -8.39
CA GLU A 216 -7.40 -15.84 -8.11
C GLU A 216 -6.47 -14.63 -8.32
N SER A 217 -6.91 -13.65 -9.12
CA SER A 217 -6.17 -12.41 -9.39
C SER A 217 -6.63 -11.20 -8.56
N LEU A 218 -7.61 -11.38 -7.67
CA LEU A 218 -8.11 -10.26 -6.85
C LEU A 218 -7.13 -9.86 -5.76
N GLU A 219 -6.96 -8.55 -5.66
CA GLU A 219 -6.38 -7.88 -4.51
C GLU A 219 -7.44 -7.63 -3.42
N ILE A 220 -7.02 -7.36 -2.18
CA ILE A 220 -7.95 -7.17 -1.06
C ILE A 220 -8.89 -5.96 -1.23
N ARG A 221 -8.45 -4.92 -1.95
CA ARG A 221 -9.27 -3.75 -2.31
C ARG A 221 -10.48 -4.10 -3.18
N ALA A 222 -10.50 -5.29 -3.77
CA ALA A 222 -11.63 -5.79 -4.55
C ALA A 222 -12.83 -6.18 -3.66
N LEU A 223 -12.59 -6.53 -2.40
CA LEU A 223 -13.64 -7.01 -1.49
C LEU A 223 -14.77 -5.99 -1.29
N PRO A 224 -14.50 -4.72 -0.90
CA PRO A 224 -15.58 -3.74 -0.75
C PRO A 224 -16.26 -3.40 -2.07
N ILE A 225 -15.53 -3.42 -3.20
CA ILE A 225 -16.11 -3.22 -4.54
C ILE A 225 -17.07 -4.36 -4.88
N ALA A 226 -16.67 -5.62 -4.68
CA ALA A 226 -17.50 -6.78 -4.96
C ALA A 226 -18.79 -6.79 -4.13
N VAL A 227 -18.70 -6.45 -2.83
CA VAL A 227 -19.87 -6.33 -1.94
C VAL A 227 -20.81 -5.23 -2.41
N ALA A 228 -20.28 -4.05 -2.75
CA ALA A 228 -21.07 -2.94 -3.26
C ALA A 228 -21.75 -3.26 -4.60
N ILE A 229 -21.01 -3.89 -5.51
CA ILE A 229 -21.50 -4.33 -6.82
C ILE A 229 -22.59 -5.40 -6.66
N MET A 230 -22.42 -6.39 -5.77
CA MET A 230 -23.45 -7.39 -5.50
C MET A 230 -24.79 -6.75 -5.09
N LYS A 231 -24.75 -5.67 -4.29
CA LYS A 231 -25.96 -4.96 -3.85
C LYS A 231 -26.63 -4.16 -4.97
N ARG A 232 -25.87 -3.64 -5.94
CA ARG A 232 -26.36 -2.63 -6.90
C ARG A 232 -26.45 -3.13 -8.34
N ARG A 233 -25.50 -3.95 -8.76
CA ARG A 233 -25.22 -4.36 -10.14
C ARG A 233 -24.55 -5.73 -10.21
N ALA A 234 -25.23 -6.75 -9.71
CA ALA A 234 -24.65 -8.09 -9.60
C ALA A 234 -24.15 -8.66 -10.95
N ASP A 235 -24.67 -8.20 -12.09
CA ASP A 235 -24.21 -8.55 -13.43
C ASP A 235 -22.72 -8.25 -13.67
N VAL A 236 -22.19 -7.17 -13.07
CA VAL A 236 -20.78 -6.74 -13.21
C VAL A 236 -19.80 -7.75 -12.61
N LEU A 237 -20.23 -8.58 -11.65
CA LEU A 237 -19.40 -9.65 -11.08
C LEU A 237 -18.99 -10.69 -12.14
N THR A 238 -19.80 -10.85 -13.19
CA THR A 238 -19.60 -11.80 -14.28
C THR A 238 -19.32 -11.17 -15.64
N MET A 239 -19.51 -9.85 -15.77
CA MET A 239 -19.25 -9.09 -16.99
C MET A 239 -17.78 -9.23 -17.43
N SER A 240 -17.54 -9.24 -18.74
CA SER A 240 -16.18 -9.29 -19.28
C SER A 240 -15.46 -7.95 -19.09
N ASP A 241 -14.13 -7.98 -18.96
CA ASP A 241 -13.33 -6.77 -18.78
C ASP A 241 -13.44 -5.83 -19.99
N ALA A 242 -13.62 -6.38 -21.20
CA ALA A 242 -13.85 -5.61 -22.41
C ALA A 242 -15.20 -4.86 -22.38
N ASP A 243 -16.28 -5.53 -21.97
CA ASP A 243 -17.61 -4.92 -21.91
C ASP A 243 -17.66 -3.81 -20.84
N MET A 244 -17.05 -4.05 -19.67
CA MET A 244 -16.92 -3.03 -18.62
C MET A 244 -16.14 -1.81 -19.12
N LEU A 245 -15.02 -2.03 -19.82
CA LEU A 245 -14.22 -0.95 -20.40
C LEU A 245 -15.04 -0.14 -21.42
N THR A 246 -15.81 -0.80 -22.28
CA THR A 246 -16.72 -0.14 -23.23
C THR A 246 -17.78 0.67 -22.50
N GLU A 247 -18.37 0.15 -21.43
CA GLU A 247 -19.37 0.88 -20.65
C GLU A 247 -18.79 2.14 -20.00
N VAL A 248 -17.64 2.03 -19.32
CA VAL A 248 -16.95 3.18 -18.71
C VAL A 248 -16.57 4.22 -19.77
N THR A 249 -16.08 3.78 -20.93
CA THR A 249 -15.75 4.67 -22.06
C THR A 249 -17.00 5.44 -22.51
N ASN A 250 -18.11 4.75 -22.74
CA ASN A 250 -19.35 5.36 -23.22
C ASN A 250 -19.94 6.35 -22.21
N ARG A 251 -19.91 6.00 -20.91
CA ARG A 251 -20.45 6.85 -19.84
C ARG A 251 -19.63 8.10 -19.57
N THR A 252 -18.35 8.11 -19.95
CA THR A 252 -17.44 9.25 -19.75
C THR A 252 -17.17 10.04 -21.03
N ALA A 253 -17.62 9.59 -22.20
CA ALA A 253 -17.31 10.19 -23.50
C ALA A 253 -17.76 11.66 -23.65
N GLY A 254 -18.91 12.02 -23.08
CA GLY A 254 -19.46 13.38 -23.16
C GLY A 254 -19.15 14.27 -21.96
N ARG A 255 -18.47 13.75 -20.94
CA ARG A 255 -18.18 14.52 -19.72
C ARG A 255 -17.00 15.46 -19.97
N LYS A 256 -17.04 16.65 -19.36
CA LYS A 256 -15.90 17.57 -19.39
C LYS A 256 -14.72 16.93 -18.66
N LYS A 257 -13.58 16.84 -19.35
CA LYS A 257 -12.32 16.30 -18.85
C LYS A 257 -11.31 17.43 -18.70
N VAL A 258 -10.45 17.31 -17.70
CA VAL A 258 -9.42 18.30 -17.41
C VAL A 258 -8.13 17.56 -17.18
N SER A 259 -7.05 18.03 -17.79
CA SER A 259 -5.72 17.48 -17.54
C SER A 259 -4.97 18.45 -16.64
N PRO A 260 -4.43 18.00 -15.50
CA PRO A 260 -3.67 18.88 -14.62
C PRO A 260 -2.35 19.29 -15.24
N ASP A 261 -1.76 20.33 -14.66
CA ASP A 261 -0.43 20.77 -15.03
C ASP A 261 0.62 19.91 -14.31
N PHE A 262 1.16 18.93 -15.03
CA PHE A 262 2.25 18.08 -14.55
C PHE A 262 3.65 18.69 -14.74
N THR A 263 3.80 20.00 -14.97
CA THR A 263 5.13 20.62 -15.08
C THR A 263 5.98 20.35 -13.83
N GLY A 264 7.01 19.51 -14.00
CA GLY A 264 7.91 19.05 -12.92
C GLY A 264 7.81 17.55 -12.58
N PHE A 265 6.80 16.81 -13.07
CA PHE A 265 6.54 15.41 -12.71
C PHE A 265 7.23 14.35 -13.58
N GLY A 266 8.27 14.71 -14.34
CA GLY A 266 8.92 13.81 -15.30
C GLY A 266 8.00 13.43 -16.48
N GLU A 267 8.57 12.86 -17.53
CA GLU A 267 7.79 12.50 -18.73
C GLU A 267 6.84 11.31 -18.48
N GLY A 268 5.63 11.36 -19.07
CA GLY A 268 4.83 10.15 -19.33
C GLY A 268 3.60 9.89 -18.44
N PHE A 269 3.12 10.86 -17.67
CA PHE A 269 1.90 10.70 -16.86
C PHE A 269 0.63 10.94 -17.68
N THR A 270 -0.37 10.06 -17.55
CA THR A 270 -1.64 10.17 -18.28
C THR A 270 -2.81 9.65 -17.47
N GLU A 271 -3.92 10.36 -17.55
CA GLU A 271 -5.17 10.04 -16.86
C GLU A 271 -6.23 9.53 -17.85
N THR A 272 -5.84 9.37 -19.12
CA THR A 272 -6.77 8.93 -20.15
C THR A 272 -7.02 7.43 -20.01
N LEU A 273 -8.31 7.06 -19.91
CA LEU A 273 -8.74 5.66 -19.86
C LEU A 273 -8.11 4.80 -20.96
N TYR A 274 -8.03 5.34 -22.19
CA TYR A 274 -7.42 4.64 -23.31
C TYR A 274 -5.96 4.29 -23.03
N GLN A 275 -5.14 5.22 -22.53
CA GLN A 275 -3.72 4.94 -22.30
C GLN A 275 -3.48 4.04 -21.08
N GLN A 276 -4.41 4.02 -20.13
CA GLN A 276 -4.35 3.13 -18.96
C GLN A 276 -4.88 1.72 -19.21
N ARG A 277 -5.56 1.46 -20.34
CA ARG A 277 -6.29 0.20 -20.60
C ARG A 277 -5.50 -1.09 -20.39
N SER A 278 -4.20 -1.09 -20.65
CA SER A 278 -3.35 -2.28 -20.49
C SER A 278 -2.98 -2.58 -19.03
N LYS A 279 -3.21 -1.64 -18.11
CA LYS A 279 -2.96 -1.78 -16.67
C LYS A 279 -4.22 -2.02 -15.85
N LEU A 280 -5.40 -1.88 -16.47
CA LEU A 280 -6.68 -2.02 -15.77
C LEU A 280 -6.97 -3.49 -15.48
N VAL A 281 -7.40 -3.75 -14.26
CA VAL A 281 -7.96 -5.05 -13.85
C VAL A 281 -9.46 -4.92 -13.56
N TRP A 282 -10.15 -6.05 -13.37
CA TRP A 282 -11.58 -6.09 -13.02
C TRP A 282 -11.94 -5.10 -11.91
N THR A 283 -11.14 -5.06 -10.83
CA THR A 283 -11.41 -4.18 -9.68
C THR A 283 -11.44 -2.71 -10.08
N ASP A 284 -10.55 -2.28 -10.97
CA ASP A 284 -10.49 -0.88 -11.43
C ASP A 284 -11.74 -0.54 -12.24
N LEU A 285 -12.11 -1.41 -13.18
CA LEU A 285 -13.28 -1.23 -14.04
C LEU A 285 -14.59 -1.24 -13.24
N ALA A 286 -14.77 -2.24 -12.36
CA ALA A 286 -15.94 -2.35 -11.51
C ALA A 286 -16.04 -1.17 -10.52
N ALA A 287 -14.92 -0.71 -9.98
CA ALA A 287 -14.88 0.47 -9.12
C ALA A 287 -15.26 1.74 -9.90
N MET A 288 -14.77 1.95 -11.12
CA MET A 288 -15.18 3.09 -11.95
C MET A 288 -16.67 3.05 -12.29
N MET A 289 -17.21 1.88 -12.64
CA MET A 289 -18.65 1.73 -12.90
C MET A 289 -19.49 2.03 -11.65
N LEU A 290 -19.06 1.52 -10.48
CA LEU A 290 -19.69 1.82 -9.20
C LEU A 290 -19.64 3.33 -8.90
N ALA A 291 -18.48 3.97 -9.04
CA ALA A 291 -18.33 5.41 -8.83
C ALA A 291 -19.29 6.19 -9.76
N LEU A 292 -19.34 5.85 -11.04
CA LEU A 292 -20.26 6.49 -12.00
C LEU A 292 -21.74 6.29 -11.64
N ASP A 293 -22.11 5.18 -11.00
CA ASP A 293 -23.48 4.97 -10.51
C ASP A 293 -23.78 5.83 -9.29
N LEU A 294 -22.84 5.91 -8.35
CA LEU A 294 -22.96 6.72 -7.14
C LEU A 294 -23.01 8.21 -7.47
N LEU A 295 -22.21 8.65 -8.44
CA LEU A 295 -22.19 10.03 -8.95
C LEU A 295 -23.46 10.44 -9.69
N ASN A 296 -24.41 9.52 -9.94
CA ASN A 296 -25.74 9.87 -10.43
C ASN A 296 -26.75 10.06 -9.28
N GLU A 297 -26.35 9.82 -8.02
CA GLU A 297 -27.22 9.99 -6.87
C GLU A 297 -27.19 11.44 -6.40
N ARG A 298 -28.33 12.11 -6.57
CA ARG A 298 -28.52 13.49 -6.11
C ARG A 298 -28.12 13.69 -4.65
N ALA A 299 -28.53 12.78 -3.75
CA ALA A 299 -28.24 12.91 -2.32
C ALA A 299 -26.73 12.89 -2.03
N LEU A 300 -25.98 11.99 -2.67
CA LEU A 300 -24.53 11.93 -2.53
C LEU A 300 -23.88 13.19 -3.10
N LEU A 301 -24.28 13.62 -4.30
CA LEU A 301 -23.72 14.81 -4.92
C LEU A 301 -23.96 16.07 -4.08
N VAL A 302 -25.16 16.25 -3.53
CA VAL A 302 -25.45 17.38 -2.61
C VAL A 302 -24.45 17.39 -1.46
N HIS A 303 -24.25 16.24 -0.79
CA HIS A 303 -23.32 16.15 0.33
C HIS A 303 -21.85 16.39 -0.09
N VAL A 304 -21.42 15.86 -1.24
CA VAL A 304 -20.07 16.11 -1.79
C VAL A 304 -19.85 17.61 -2.01
N PHE A 305 -20.80 18.30 -2.65
CA PHE A 305 -20.70 19.75 -2.88
C PHE A 305 -20.75 20.54 -1.57
N GLU A 306 -21.62 20.20 -0.62
CA GLU A 306 -21.70 20.86 0.69
C GLU A 306 -20.40 20.69 1.51
N GLN A 307 -19.77 19.52 1.45
CA GLN A 307 -18.49 19.30 2.10
C GLN A 307 -17.36 20.05 1.40
N ALA A 308 -17.32 20.03 0.07
CA ALA A 308 -16.35 20.78 -0.73
C ALA A 308 -16.43 22.30 -0.49
N ASP A 309 -17.64 22.84 -0.34
CA ASP A 309 -17.82 24.26 0.01
C ASP A 309 -17.24 24.57 1.41
N ARG A 310 -17.45 23.68 2.40
CA ARG A 310 -16.84 23.80 3.73
C ARG A 310 -15.31 23.68 3.71
N ASP A 311 -14.78 22.74 2.94
CA ASP A 311 -13.34 22.56 2.75
C ASP A 311 -12.71 23.82 2.17
N ARG A 312 -13.33 24.41 1.13
CA ARG A 312 -12.90 25.67 0.54
C ARG A 312 -12.87 26.84 1.55
N GLU A 313 -13.75 26.83 2.55
CA GLU A 313 -13.80 27.85 3.60
C GLU A 313 -12.74 27.61 4.69
N ASP A 314 -12.38 26.35 4.98
CA ASP A 314 -11.39 25.97 5.99
C ASP A 314 -9.96 25.93 5.40
N ARG A 315 -9.20 27.00 5.58
CA ARG A 315 -7.80 27.10 5.10
C ARG A 315 -6.77 26.37 5.96
N SER A 316 -7.19 25.52 6.89
CA SER A 316 -6.28 24.84 7.83
C SER A 316 -5.94 23.40 7.44
N THR A 317 -6.73 22.78 6.56
CA THR A 317 -6.60 21.38 6.15
C THR A 317 -7.52 21.07 4.96
N GLU A 318 -7.12 20.13 4.11
CA GLU A 318 -8.06 19.47 3.22
C GLU A 318 -9.00 18.55 4.00
N PHE A 319 -10.18 18.28 3.45
CA PHE A 319 -11.19 17.37 3.96
C PHE A 319 -11.13 16.05 3.18
N GLY A 320 -11.43 14.97 3.89
CA GLY A 320 -11.47 13.63 3.32
C GLY A 320 -12.29 12.67 4.14
N GLY A 321 -12.42 11.46 3.63
CA GLY A 321 -13.24 10.44 4.24
C GLY A 321 -13.39 9.19 3.39
N VAL A 322 -14.55 8.55 3.50
CA VAL A 322 -14.90 7.41 2.65
C VAL A 322 -16.24 7.59 1.96
N VAL A 323 -16.33 7.13 0.71
CA VAL A 323 -17.62 6.92 0.04
C VAL A 323 -18.04 5.48 0.34
N ALA A 324 -19.05 5.34 1.18
CA ALA A 324 -19.59 4.06 1.66
C ALA A 324 -20.89 3.69 0.94
N ILE A 325 -21.34 2.45 1.17
CA ILE A 325 -22.63 1.94 0.69
C ILE A 325 -23.46 1.56 1.91
N ASP A 326 -24.62 2.21 2.06
CA ASP A 326 -25.53 1.95 3.17
C ASP A 326 -26.20 0.55 3.06
N SER A 327 -27.01 0.21 4.06
CA SER A 327 -27.75 -1.06 4.07
C SER A 327 -28.75 -1.19 2.92
N SER A 328 -29.27 -0.07 2.41
CA SER A 328 -30.18 0.00 1.26
C SER A 328 -29.46 0.04 -0.09
N GLY A 329 -28.13 0.00 -0.06
CA GLY A 329 -27.30 0.02 -1.24
C GLY A 329 -26.98 1.42 -1.75
N ARG A 330 -27.43 2.51 -1.13
CA ARG A 330 -27.20 3.91 -1.56
C ARG A 330 -25.81 4.40 -1.19
N GLY A 331 -25.30 5.39 -1.93
CA GLY A 331 -24.05 6.06 -1.59
C GLY A 331 -24.20 6.95 -0.36
N GLU A 332 -23.21 6.90 0.52
CA GLU A 332 -23.11 7.77 1.69
C GLU A 332 -21.69 8.32 1.79
N LEU A 333 -21.57 9.61 2.06
CA LEU A 333 -20.30 10.28 2.30
C LEU A 333 -20.04 10.30 3.81
N LEU A 334 -19.02 9.58 4.26
CA LEU A 334 -18.63 9.56 5.67
C LEU A 334 -17.37 10.39 5.86
N GLU A 335 -17.53 11.49 6.60
CA GLU A 335 -16.47 12.47 6.85
C GLU A 335 -15.63 12.09 8.07
N PHE A 336 -14.32 12.30 7.98
CA PHE A 336 -13.40 12.03 9.09
C PHE A 336 -12.49 13.23 9.32
N GLU A 337 -12.50 13.73 10.57
CA GLU A 337 -11.61 14.82 10.98
C GLU A 337 -10.13 14.44 10.76
N PRO A 338 -9.32 15.31 10.16
CA PRO A 338 -7.91 15.04 9.92
C PRO A 338 -7.14 14.93 11.24
N ARG A 339 -6.10 14.10 11.25
CA ARG A 339 -5.22 13.88 12.40
C ARG A 339 -4.49 15.15 12.84
N SER A 340 -4.13 16.01 11.89
CA SER A 340 -3.57 17.32 12.17
C SER A 340 -4.00 18.34 11.14
N LYS A 341 -4.13 19.60 11.57
CA LYS A 341 -4.48 20.76 10.74
C LYS A 341 -3.23 21.63 10.56
N ALA A 342 -2.38 21.25 9.61
CA ALA A 342 -1.09 21.90 9.40
C ALA A 342 -0.98 22.59 8.03
N SER A 343 -1.83 22.23 7.06
CA SER A 343 -1.74 22.73 5.68
C SER A 343 -3.00 22.44 4.86
N ASP A 344 -3.47 23.43 4.09
CA ASP A 344 -4.64 23.38 3.18
C ASP A 344 -4.38 22.63 1.84
N VAL A 345 -3.25 21.94 1.74
CA VAL A 345 -2.86 21.15 0.55
C VAL A 345 -2.56 19.69 0.91
N ARG A 346 -3.00 19.26 2.10
CA ARG A 346 -2.77 17.91 2.57
C ARG A 346 -3.82 17.47 3.59
N TYR A 347 -4.48 16.37 3.28
CA TYR A 347 -5.26 15.61 4.26
C TYR A 347 -4.37 14.62 5.06
N GLU A 348 -4.43 14.66 6.40
CA GLU A 348 -3.79 13.66 7.26
C GLU A 348 -4.81 12.65 7.81
N SER A 349 -4.90 11.48 7.20
CA SER A 349 -5.90 10.46 7.55
C SER A 349 -5.79 9.94 9.01
N PRO A 350 -6.88 9.93 9.78
CA PRO A 350 -6.91 9.33 11.13
C PRO A 350 -7.03 7.80 11.09
N GLN A 351 -6.72 7.12 12.20
CA GLN A 351 -6.90 5.65 12.30
C GLN A 351 -8.34 5.20 12.04
N LEU A 352 -9.33 5.98 12.49
CA LEU A 352 -10.75 5.69 12.27
C LEU A 352 -11.11 5.60 10.78
N LEU A 353 -10.43 6.37 9.93
CA LEU A 353 -10.62 6.31 8.49
C LEU A 353 -10.12 4.98 7.91
N PHE A 354 -8.94 4.51 8.34
CA PHE A 354 -8.42 3.19 7.93
C PHE A 354 -9.39 2.06 8.34
N ASP A 355 -9.93 2.13 9.55
CA ASP A 355 -10.91 1.16 10.02
C ASP A 355 -12.18 1.14 9.15
N ALA A 356 -12.61 2.31 8.65
CA ALA A 356 -13.75 2.42 7.73
C ALA A 356 -13.40 1.92 6.32
N LEU A 357 -12.20 2.24 5.81
CA LEU A 357 -11.71 1.81 4.49
C LEU A 357 -11.67 0.31 4.31
N TYR A 358 -11.49 -0.47 5.39
CA TYR A 358 -11.50 -1.92 5.30
C TYR A 358 -12.82 -2.50 4.77
N THR A 359 -13.90 -1.73 4.77
CA THR A 359 -15.20 -2.14 4.23
C THR A 359 -15.81 -1.15 3.24
N ALA A 360 -15.24 0.06 3.11
CA ALA A 360 -15.75 1.08 2.20
C ALA A 360 -15.13 0.93 0.79
N PRO A 361 -15.90 1.14 -0.28
CA PRO A 361 -15.40 1.09 -1.66
C PRO A 361 -14.28 2.08 -1.98
N PHE A 362 -14.38 3.32 -1.48
CA PHE A 362 -13.47 4.40 -1.84
C PHE A 362 -13.03 5.20 -0.62
N HIS A 363 -11.73 5.51 -0.57
CA HIS A 363 -11.24 6.74 0.03
C HIS A 363 -11.63 7.91 -0.86
N TYR A 364 -11.90 9.08 -0.28
CA TYR A 364 -11.96 10.31 -1.05
C TYR A 364 -11.32 11.47 -0.30
N HIS A 365 -10.90 12.47 -1.06
CA HIS A 365 -10.50 13.78 -0.56
C HIS A 365 -10.76 14.85 -1.62
N ASN A 366 -10.70 16.10 -1.20
CA ASN A 366 -11.04 17.24 -2.03
C ASN A 366 -9.80 18.07 -2.39
N HIS A 367 -9.71 18.52 -3.65
CA HIS A 367 -8.85 19.62 -4.09
C HIS A 367 -9.74 20.83 -4.36
N THR A 368 -10.27 21.45 -3.29
CA THR A 368 -11.32 22.46 -3.39
C THR A 368 -10.91 23.85 -2.89
N GLN A 369 -9.60 24.14 -2.89
CA GLN A 369 -9.04 25.41 -2.41
C GLN A 369 -9.60 26.64 -3.16
N LYS A 370 -10.00 26.50 -4.43
CA LYS A 370 -10.69 27.53 -5.23
C LYS A 370 -11.67 26.87 -6.22
N TYR A 371 -12.59 27.63 -6.80
CA TYR A 371 -13.57 27.07 -7.74
C TYR A 371 -12.98 26.72 -9.11
N ASP A 372 -12.02 27.51 -9.60
CA ASP A 372 -11.32 27.25 -10.86
C ASP A 372 -9.99 26.53 -10.58
N ASN A 373 -10.08 25.28 -10.09
CA ASN A 373 -8.93 24.48 -9.62
C ASN A 373 -8.44 23.45 -10.64
N ALA A 374 -8.71 23.68 -11.92
CA ALA A 374 -8.36 22.77 -13.01
C ALA A 374 -6.87 22.34 -13.02
N ASP A 375 -5.96 23.23 -12.62
CA ASP A 375 -4.51 22.95 -12.59
C ASP A 375 -4.14 21.84 -11.57
N TYR A 376 -5.01 21.60 -10.58
CA TYR A 376 -4.87 20.63 -9.50
C TYR A 376 -5.87 19.47 -9.63
N ALA A 377 -6.49 19.29 -10.80
CA ALA A 377 -7.37 18.15 -11.06
C ALA A 377 -6.59 16.83 -10.97
N GLY A 378 -7.21 15.78 -10.42
CA GLY A 378 -6.54 14.51 -10.21
C GLY A 378 -5.58 14.47 -9.01
N PRO A 379 -5.04 13.27 -8.71
CA PRO A 379 -4.20 12.98 -7.54
C PRO A 379 -2.75 13.51 -7.65
N HIS A 380 -2.20 13.98 -6.54
CA HIS A 380 -0.80 14.36 -6.39
C HIS A 380 0.07 13.23 -5.81
N LEU A 381 1.39 13.46 -5.65
CA LEU A 381 2.32 12.46 -5.10
C LEU A 381 1.95 11.98 -3.69
N GLY A 382 1.38 12.88 -2.87
CA GLY A 382 0.90 12.51 -1.54
C GLY A 382 -0.20 11.46 -1.60
N ASP A 383 -1.10 11.60 -2.58
CA ASP A 383 -2.25 10.72 -2.79
C ASP A 383 -1.81 9.35 -3.28
N PHE A 384 -0.84 9.31 -4.21
CA PHE A 384 -0.25 8.04 -4.62
C PHE A 384 0.54 7.36 -3.51
N ALA A 385 1.30 8.12 -2.71
CA ALA A 385 1.99 7.55 -1.55
C ALA A 385 0.99 6.98 -0.52
N PHE A 386 -0.15 7.66 -0.34
CA PHE A 386 -1.25 7.14 0.46
C PHE A 386 -1.83 5.86 -0.14
N ALA A 387 -2.20 5.85 -1.42
CA ALA A 387 -2.78 4.69 -2.10
C ALA A 387 -1.81 3.50 -2.15
N ASP A 388 -0.50 3.72 -2.35
CA ASP A 388 0.53 2.68 -2.30
C ASP A 388 0.63 2.04 -0.91
N SER A 389 0.37 2.82 0.14
CA SER A 389 0.39 2.38 1.53
C SER A 389 -0.92 1.69 1.95
N ALA A 390 -2.06 2.33 1.70
CA ALA A 390 -3.40 1.91 2.12
C ALA A 390 -4.01 0.82 1.22
N ARG A 391 -3.56 0.75 -0.04
CA ARG A 391 -4.08 -0.12 -1.10
C ARG A 391 -5.55 0.11 -1.47
N CYS A 392 -6.22 1.11 -0.90
CA CYS A 392 -7.60 1.43 -1.21
C CYS A 392 -7.77 1.98 -2.63
N ASN A 393 -9.01 1.95 -3.12
CA ASN A 393 -9.40 2.74 -4.28
C ASN A 393 -9.68 4.17 -3.82
N GLY A 394 -9.29 5.16 -4.61
CA GLY A 394 -9.44 6.57 -4.31
C GLY A 394 -10.31 7.30 -5.33
N LEU A 395 -11.03 8.32 -4.85
CA LEU A 395 -11.68 9.34 -5.67
C LEU A 395 -11.14 10.71 -5.24
N VAL A 396 -10.74 11.55 -6.20
CA VAL A 396 -10.45 12.96 -5.93
C VAL A 396 -11.56 13.81 -6.51
N PHE A 397 -12.07 14.74 -5.72
CA PHE A 397 -13.02 15.75 -6.15
C PHE A 397 -12.34 17.09 -6.30
N THR A 398 -12.39 17.69 -7.48
CA THR A 398 -11.74 18.98 -7.76
C THR A 398 -12.76 19.99 -8.26
N PHE A 399 -12.84 21.17 -7.64
CA PHE A 399 -13.69 22.22 -8.19
C PHE A 399 -13.15 22.69 -9.55
N LEU A 400 -14.02 22.63 -10.57
CA LEU A 400 -13.76 23.18 -11.90
C LEU A 400 -14.52 24.48 -12.16
N SER A 401 -15.62 24.68 -11.43
CA SER A 401 -16.32 25.95 -11.23
C SER A 401 -17.16 25.85 -9.93
N THR A 402 -17.99 26.86 -9.65
CA THR A 402 -18.98 26.81 -8.56
C THR A 402 -19.96 25.64 -8.67
N ASP A 403 -20.28 25.26 -9.91
CA ASP A 403 -21.37 24.33 -10.22
C ASP A 403 -20.86 23.04 -10.86
N LEU A 404 -19.54 22.87 -10.93
CA LEU A 404 -18.92 21.75 -11.62
C LEU A 404 -17.76 21.17 -10.82
N MET A 405 -17.81 19.86 -10.58
CA MET A 405 -16.80 19.10 -9.85
C MET A 405 -16.17 18.05 -10.78
N GLY A 406 -14.86 18.10 -10.97
CA GLY A 406 -14.08 17.05 -11.61
C GLY A 406 -13.95 15.84 -10.69
N VAL A 407 -13.96 14.64 -11.26
CA VAL A 407 -13.84 13.40 -10.50
C VAL A 407 -12.80 12.48 -11.14
N ASP A 408 -11.78 12.14 -10.36
CA ASP A 408 -10.69 11.28 -10.80
C ASP A 408 -10.65 10.02 -9.95
N PHE A 409 -10.67 8.86 -10.60
CA PHE A 409 -10.40 7.59 -9.95
C PHE A 409 -8.90 7.36 -9.88
N TYR A 410 -8.39 6.93 -8.73
CA TYR A 410 -6.99 6.55 -8.60
C TYR A 410 -6.79 5.35 -7.67
N ARG A 411 -5.64 4.71 -7.81
CA ARG A 411 -5.17 3.63 -6.94
C ARG A 411 -3.65 3.62 -6.89
N HIS A 412 -3.08 2.70 -6.10
CA HIS A 412 -1.64 2.44 -6.01
C HIS A 412 -0.99 2.23 -7.38
N ASP A 413 0.34 2.15 -7.49
CA ASP A 413 1.08 1.98 -8.76
C ASP A 413 0.79 3.10 -9.79
N ARG A 414 0.37 4.27 -9.29
CA ARG A 414 0.15 5.49 -10.08
C ARG A 414 -0.82 5.32 -11.24
N LEU A 415 -1.90 4.55 -11.03
CA LEU A 415 -3.00 4.51 -11.98
C LEU A 415 -4.04 5.55 -11.58
N VAL A 416 -4.43 6.34 -12.57
CA VAL A 416 -5.49 7.34 -12.47
C VAL A 416 -6.30 7.36 -13.77
N VAL A 417 -7.60 7.59 -13.64
CA VAL A 417 -8.52 7.78 -14.75
C VAL A 417 -9.46 8.95 -14.46
N ASP A 418 -9.46 9.95 -15.33
CA ASP A 418 -10.43 11.05 -15.33
C ASP A 418 -11.82 10.52 -15.73
N LEU A 419 -12.74 10.48 -14.76
CA LEU A 419 -14.13 10.06 -14.94
C LEU A 419 -15.03 11.19 -15.45
N GLY A 420 -14.45 12.38 -15.64
CA GLY A 420 -15.09 13.60 -16.08
C GLY A 420 -15.87 14.31 -14.97
N ALA A 421 -16.41 15.47 -15.31
CA ALA A 421 -17.07 16.32 -14.36
C ALA A 421 -18.54 15.97 -14.11
N VAL A 422 -19.02 16.30 -12.91
CA VAL A 422 -20.42 16.23 -12.45
C VAL A 422 -20.93 17.62 -12.08
N GLU A 423 -22.22 17.83 -12.33
CA GLU A 423 -22.88 19.12 -12.06
C GLU A 423 -23.45 19.17 -10.64
N ARG A 424 -23.42 20.36 -10.04
CA ARG A 424 -24.08 20.63 -8.77
C ARG A 424 -25.59 20.40 -8.94
N PRO A 425 -26.22 19.57 -8.10
CA PRO A 425 -27.67 19.39 -8.18
C PRO A 425 -28.41 20.71 -7.92
N GLU A 426 -29.26 21.15 -8.85
CA GLU A 426 -30.11 22.33 -8.68
C GLU A 426 -31.07 22.12 -7.50
N GLY A 427 -31.15 23.08 -6.56
CA GLY A 427 -31.93 23.01 -5.31
C GLY A 427 -33.39 22.63 -5.48
#